data_AF-A0A0D8B673-F1
#
_entry.id   AF-A0A0D8B673-F1
#
_cell.length_a   1.000
_cell.length_b   1.000
_cell.length_c   1.000
_cell.angle_alpha   90.00
_cell.angle_beta   90.00
_cell.angle_gamma   90.00
#
_symmetry.space_group_name_H-M   'P 1'
#
loop_
_entity.id
_entity.type
_entity.pdbx_description
1 polymer ?
#
loop_
_entity_poly.entity_id
_entity_poly.type
_entity_poly.pdbx_seq_one_letter_code
_entity_poly.pdbx_strand_id
1 'polypeptide(L)'
;MAQQEQQQQRQQVEQQLRQNWRQLRYRILDQFSQVSPADLDAATDIDDLVARIADKTHHSERYVENRLRELAAVGGGQGGASGERFGGGQQGGQGGQGGQQGQPFGSRQ
;
A
#
# COMPACT_ATOMS: atom_id res chain seq x y z
N MET A 1 -16.73 10.44 20.85
CA MET A 1 -15.61 9.48 20.90
C MET A 1 -14.92 9.30 19.54
N ALA A 2 -15.63 9.36 18.40
CA ALA A 2 -15.04 9.19 17.06
C ALA A 2 -13.88 10.13 16.65
N GLN A 3 -13.79 11.36 17.18
CA GLN A 3 -12.71 12.29 16.81
C GLN A 3 -11.33 11.88 17.38
N GLN A 4 -11.29 11.22 18.54
CA GLN A 4 -10.03 10.74 19.13
C GLN A 4 -9.49 9.52 18.39
N GLU A 5 -10.38 8.64 17.93
CA GLU A 5 -10.00 7.46 17.12
C GLU A 5 -9.45 7.87 15.77
N GLN A 6 -10.00 8.94 15.16
CA GLN A 6 -9.50 9.47 13.90
C GLN A 6 -8.10 10.10 14.04
N GLN A 7 -7.84 10.82 15.14
CA GLN A 7 -6.49 11.34 15.43
C GLN A 7 -5.48 10.22 15.67
N GLN A 8 -5.85 9.18 16.42
CA GLN A 8 -4.97 8.03 16.65
C GLN A 8 -4.68 7.26 15.35
N GLN A 9 -5.69 7.07 14.50
CA GLN A 9 -5.50 6.47 13.18
C GLN A 9 -4.56 7.29 12.31
N ARG A 10 -4.71 8.62 12.29
CA ARG A 10 -3.82 9.50 11.53
C ARG A 10 -2.37 9.38 12.00
N GLN A 11 -2.14 9.39 13.30
CA GLN A 11 -0.78 9.25 13.84
C GLN A 11 -0.14 7.89 13.50
N GLN A 12 -0.93 6.81 13.50
CA GLN A 12 -0.43 5.50 13.07
C GLN A 12 -0.11 5.46 11.57
N VAL A 13 -0.98 6.05 10.74
CA VAL A 13 -0.76 6.15 9.30
C VAL A 13 0.48 6.99 9.02
N GLU A 14 0.63 8.14 9.68
CA GLU A 14 1.79 9.02 9.52
C GLU A 14 3.09 8.31 9.91
N GLN A 15 3.09 7.55 11.01
CA GLN A 15 4.26 6.76 11.41
C GLN A 15 4.60 5.69 10.38
N GLN A 16 3.63 4.93 9.87
CA GLN A 16 3.86 3.94 8.83
C GLN A 16 4.34 4.59 7.52
N LEU A 17 3.79 5.76 7.20
CA LEU A 17 4.11 6.53 6.02
C LEU A 17 5.52 7.11 6.10
N ARG A 18 5.97 7.57 7.27
CA ARG A 18 7.37 7.97 7.51
C ARG A 18 8.32 6.78 7.50
N GLN A 19 7.97 5.66 8.13
CA GLN A 19 8.82 4.45 8.15
C GLN A 19 9.03 3.88 6.74
N ASN A 20 7.97 3.84 5.94
CA ASN A 20 7.99 3.31 4.58
C ASN A 20 8.09 4.39 3.50
N TRP A 21 8.44 5.63 3.87
CA TRP A 21 8.33 6.81 3.00
C TRP A 21 9.04 6.61 1.68
N ARG A 22 10.25 6.03 1.70
CA ARG A 22 11.02 5.76 0.49
C ARG A 22 10.27 4.88 -0.49
N GLN A 23 9.59 3.82 -0.03
CA GLN A 23 8.83 2.93 -0.91
C GLN A 23 7.47 3.52 -1.29
N LEU A 24 6.79 4.14 -0.31
CA LEU A 24 5.51 4.81 -0.51
C LEU A 24 5.61 5.94 -1.52
N ARG A 25 6.66 6.75 -1.46
CA ARG A 25 6.92 7.85 -2.41
C ARG A 25 6.87 7.36 -3.84
N TYR A 26 7.52 6.25 -4.18
CA TYR A 26 7.49 5.71 -5.54
C TYR A 26 6.09 5.23 -5.95
N ARG A 27 5.35 4.57 -5.04
CA ARG A 27 3.96 4.17 -5.30
C ARG A 27 3.02 5.36 -5.47
N ILE A 28 3.22 6.42 -4.69
CA ILE A 28 2.46 7.68 -4.78
C ILE A 28 2.77 8.35 -6.12
N LEU A 29 4.03 8.44 -6.54
CA LEU A 29 4.40 8.98 -7.85
C LEU A 29 3.84 8.17 -9.02
N ASP A 30 3.78 6.84 -8.89
CA ASP A 30 3.16 5.97 -9.89
C ASP A 30 1.65 6.19 -10.00
N GLN A 31 0.95 6.28 -8.86
CA GLN A 31 -0.50 6.52 -8.82
C GLN A 31 -0.88 7.95 -9.20
N PHE A 32 -0.07 8.92 -8.80
CA PHE A 32 -0.27 10.34 -9.03
C PHE A 32 0.86 10.89 -9.90
N SER A 33 0.93 10.41 -11.15
CA SER A 33 1.99 10.76 -12.11
C SER A 33 2.06 12.25 -12.47
N GLN A 34 1.06 13.03 -12.11
CA GLN A 34 1.03 14.49 -12.24
C GLN A 34 1.80 15.23 -11.12
N VAL A 35 2.12 14.53 -10.03
CA VAL A 35 2.85 15.09 -8.89
C VAL A 35 4.33 14.84 -9.06
N SER A 36 5.16 15.86 -8.85
CA SER A 36 6.61 15.67 -8.94
C SER A 36 7.20 15.17 -7.63
N PRO A 37 8.34 14.46 -7.66
CA PRO A 37 9.04 14.04 -6.44
C PRO A 37 9.39 15.22 -5.52
N ALA A 38 9.59 16.43 -6.07
CA ALA A 38 9.82 17.64 -5.29
C ALA A 38 8.57 18.10 -4.52
N ASP A 39 7.37 17.95 -5.09
CA ASP A 39 6.12 18.31 -4.41
C ASP A 39 5.86 17.39 -3.21
N LEU A 40 6.21 16.10 -3.33
CA LEU A 40 6.11 15.15 -2.23
C LEU A 40 7.14 15.41 -1.13
N ASP A 41 8.37 15.81 -1.49
CA ASP A 41 9.46 16.09 -0.56
C ASP A 41 9.22 17.40 0.22
N ALA A 42 8.51 18.36 -0.39
CA ALA A 42 8.12 19.61 0.24
C ALA A 42 7.04 19.45 1.32
N ALA A 43 6.33 18.31 1.36
CA ALA A 43 5.31 18.05 2.36
C ALA A 43 5.92 17.56 3.68
N THR A 44 5.72 18.32 4.76
CA THR A 44 6.19 17.94 6.11
C THR A 44 5.24 17.00 6.85
N ASP A 45 3.95 17.05 6.53
CA ASP A 45 2.87 16.37 7.24
C ASP A 45 1.86 15.76 6.27
N ILE A 46 1.04 14.83 6.76
CA ILE A 46 0.07 14.12 5.91
C ILE A 46 -1.00 15.06 5.31
N ASP A 47 -1.38 16.11 6.04
CA ASP A 47 -2.33 17.13 5.59
C ASP A 47 -1.79 17.91 4.39
N ASP A 48 -0.54 18.38 4.50
CA ASP A 48 0.14 19.13 3.44
C ASP A 48 0.38 18.24 2.20
N LEU A 49 0.73 16.96 2.42
CA LEU A 49 0.86 15.98 1.36
C LEU A 49 -0.47 15.77 0.61
N VAL A 50 -1.57 15.61 1.34
CA VAL A 50 -2.92 15.47 0.75
C VAL A 50 -3.29 16.70 -0.06
N ALA A 51 -3.13 17.89 0.50
CA ALA A 51 -3.46 19.16 -0.16
C ALA A 51 -2.66 19.37 -1.44
N ARG A 52 -1.34 19.10 -1.42
CA ARG A 52 -0.48 19.23 -2.61
C ARG A 52 -0.85 18.26 -3.71
N ILE A 53 -1.06 16.99 -3.37
CA ILE A 53 -1.45 15.98 -4.36
C ILE A 53 -2.82 16.35 -4.95
N ALA A 54 -3.78 16.75 -4.11
CA ALA A 54 -5.10 17.19 -4.53
C ALA A 54 -5.03 18.39 -5.50
N ASP A 55 -4.23 19.40 -5.17
CA ASP A 55 -3.97 20.58 -6.02
C ASP A 55 -3.40 20.19 -7.39
N LYS A 56 -2.35 19.36 -7.42
CA LYS A 56 -1.65 18.97 -8.66
C LYS A 56 -2.43 18.01 -9.53
N THR A 57 -3.18 17.09 -8.92
CA THR A 57 -3.94 16.05 -9.64
C THR A 57 -5.39 16.45 -9.91
N HIS A 58 -5.82 17.60 -9.36
CA HIS A 58 -7.22 18.04 -9.35
C HIS A 58 -8.19 17.01 -8.74
N HIS A 59 -7.69 16.17 -7.82
CA HIS A 59 -8.51 15.25 -7.04
C HIS A 59 -8.98 15.90 -5.74
N SER A 60 -10.06 15.36 -5.16
CA SER A 60 -10.50 15.80 -3.83
C SER A 60 -9.56 15.29 -2.74
N GLU A 61 -9.30 16.13 -1.74
CA GLU A 61 -8.46 15.79 -0.57
C GLU A 61 -8.91 14.48 0.10
N ARG A 62 -10.23 14.28 0.22
CA ARG A 62 -10.83 13.05 0.76
C ARG A 62 -10.44 11.79 -0.03
N TYR A 63 -10.35 11.89 -1.35
CA TYR A 63 -9.93 10.78 -2.21
C TYR A 63 -8.44 10.47 -2.00
N VAL A 64 -7.61 11.51 -1.98
CA VAL A 64 -6.16 11.40 -1.78
C VAL A 64 -5.85 10.84 -0.38
N GLU A 65 -6.51 11.33 0.67
CA GLU A 65 -6.35 10.84 2.04
C GLU A 65 -6.68 9.35 2.14
N ASN A 66 -7.82 8.92 1.58
CA ASN A 66 -8.17 7.51 1.51
C ASN A 66 -7.09 6.70 0.78
N ARG A 67 -6.58 7.21 -0.34
CA ARG A 67 -5.57 6.51 -1.14
C ARG A 67 -4.24 6.37 -0.42
N LEU A 68 -3.77 7.44 0.24
CA LEU A 68 -2.56 7.41 1.05
C LEU A 68 -2.69 6.44 2.22
N ARG A 69 -3.87 6.38 2.84
CA ARG A 69 -4.18 5.44 3.91
C ARG A 69 -4.14 3.99 3.43
N GLU A 70 -4.72 3.69 2.27
CA GLU A 70 -4.61 2.38 1.64
C GLU A 70 -3.16 2.02 1.35
N LEU A 71 -2.40 2.94 0.75
CA LEU A 71 -0.99 2.71 0.42
C LEU A 71 -0.14 2.46 1.67
N ALA A 72 -0.37 3.21 2.76
CA ALA A 72 0.34 3.05 4.03
C ALA A 72 -0.02 1.71 4.69
N ALA A 73 -1.30 1.32 4.68
CA ALA A 73 -1.75 0.02 5.19
C ALA A 73 -1.15 -1.15 4.40
N VAL A 74 -0.98 -1.00 3.08
CA VAL A 74 -0.34 -1.99 2.19
C VAL A 74 1.19 -1.98 2.33
N GLY A 75 1.78 -0.98 3.00
CA GLY A 75 3.23 -0.88 3.28
C GLY A 75 3.64 -1.43 4.66
N GLY A 76 2.71 -1.52 5.62
CA GLY A 76 2.98 -1.98 6.99
C GLY A 76 2.87 -3.50 7.20
N GLY A 77 2.53 -4.27 6.18
CA GLY A 77 2.27 -5.70 6.32
C GLY A 77 2.61 -6.50 5.07
N GLN A 78 3.67 -7.29 5.16
CA GLN A 78 3.50 -8.69 4.80
C GLN A 78 2.42 -9.26 5.75
N GLY A 79 1.15 -9.17 5.37
CA GLY A 79 0.04 -9.78 6.12
C GLY A 79 -1.19 -8.90 6.33
N GLY A 80 -2.21 -9.13 5.51
CA GLY A 80 -3.61 -9.17 5.94
C GLY A 80 -4.35 -7.85 6.22
N ALA A 81 -5.03 -7.32 5.20
CA ALA A 81 -6.49 -7.16 5.20
C ALA A 81 -6.94 -6.42 3.92
N SER A 82 -7.85 -7.06 3.18
CA SER A 82 -8.69 -6.45 2.14
C SER A 82 -7.99 -6.04 0.84
N GLY A 83 -7.71 -7.04 0.01
CA GLY A 83 -7.16 -6.82 -1.32
C GLY A 83 -7.17 -8.08 -2.19
N GLU A 84 -8.32 -8.72 -2.34
CA GLU A 84 -8.57 -9.74 -3.38
C GLU A 84 -8.37 -9.23 -4.83
N ARG A 85 -7.74 -8.06 -5.04
CA ARG A 85 -7.48 -7.48 -6.36
C ARG A 85 -6.19 -6.67 -6.42
N PHE A 86 -5.03 -7.25 -6.09
CA PHE A 86 -3.78 -6.84 -6.75
C PHE A 86 -2.72 -7.95 -6.64
N GLY A 87 -3.02 -9.09 -7.27
CA GLY A 87 -2.15 -10.26 -7.34
C GLY A 87 -2.23 -10.92 -8.71
N GLY A 88 -2.23 -10.13 -9.78
CA GLY A 88 -1.98 -10.63 -11.13
C GLY A 88 -0.48 -10.89 -11.29
N GLY A 89 -0.02 -12.09 -10.93
CA GLY A 89 1.29 -12.60 -11.33
C GLY A 89 2.31 -12.86 -10.23
N GLN A 90 1.98 -13.67 -9.21
CA GLN A 90 3.00 -14.47 -8.52
C GLN A 90 2.39 -15.68 -7.81
N GLN A 91 2.01 -16.69 -8.59
CA GLN A 91 1.95 -18.06 -8.12
C GLN A 91 3.37 -18.64 -8.23
N GLY A 92 4.09 -18.61 -7.11
CA GLY A 92 5.46 -19.11 -7.02
C GLY A 92 5.97 -19.18 -5.58
N GLY A 93 5.07 -19.35 -4.60
CA GLY A 93 5.41 -19.58 -3.20
C GLY A 93 5.32 -21.07 -2.89
N GLN A 94 6.35 -21.82 -3.29
CA GLN A 94 6.53 -23.23 -2.94
C GLN A 94 7.11 -23.26 -1.51
N GLY A 95 6.24 -23.51 -0.52
CA GLY A 95 6.61 -23.54 0.88
C GLY A 95 5.67 -24.44 1.69
N GLY A 96 6.05 -25.70 1.80
CA GLY A 96 5.77 -26.55 2.96
C GLY A 96 4.35 -27.08 3.12
N GLN A 97 4.12 -28.31 2.65
CA GLN A 97 3.26 -29.28 3.32
C GLN A 97 3.76 -30.67 2.95
N GLY A 98 4.53 -31.26 3.88
CA GLY A 98 4.79 -32.69 3.88
C GLY A 98 3.48 -33.43 4.08
N GLY A 99 3.28 -34.48 3.29
CA GLY A 99 2.06 -35.28 3.41
C GLY A 99 1.83 -36.22 2.24
N GLN A 100 2.53 -37.35 2.27
CA GLN A 100 2.01 -38.66 1.86
C GLN A 100 2.02 -39.04 0.37
N GLN A 101 2.71 -40.17 0.18
CA GLN A 101 2.38 -41.30 -0.71
C GLN A 101 2.75 -41.17 -2.18
N GLY A 102 3.80 -41.93 -2.50
CA GLY A 102 4.30 -42.13 -3.83
C GLY A 102 3.36 -42.94 -4.72
N GLN A 103 3.66 -42.83 -6.00
CA GLN A 103 3.50 -43.82 -7.06
C GLN A 103 4.07 -43.22 -8.35
N PRO A 104 5.21 -43.70 -8.89
CA PRO A 104 5.55 -43.45 -10.29
C PRO A 104 4.84 -44.50 -11.15
N PHE A 105 3.63 -44.22 -11.62
CA PHE A 105 3.02 -45.04 -12.66
C PHE A 105 3.33 -44.45 -14.04
N GLY A 106 4.52 -44.78 -14.53
CA GLY A 106 4.86 -44.73 -15.95
C GLY A 106 4.74 -46.14 -16.55
N SER A 107 3.66 -46.42 -17.27
CA SER A 107 3.56 -47.50 -18.26
C SER A 107 2.25 -47.40 -19.04
N ARG A 108 2.35 -47.52 -20.38
CA ARG A 108 1.36 -47.32 -21.49
C ARG A 108 1.49 -45.93 -22.12
N GLN A 109 1.85 -45.76 -23.38
CA GLN A 109 1.85 -46.62 -24.58
C GLN A 109 2.98 -46.19 -25.51
#